data_AF-A0AA97A6C8-F1
#
_entry.id   AF-A0AA97A6C8-F1
#
_cell.length_a   1.000
_cell.length_b   1.000
_cell.length_c   1.000
_cell.angle_alpha   90.00
_cell.angle_beta   90.00
_cell.angle_gamma   90.00
#
_symmetry.space_group_name_H-M   'P 1'
#
loop_
_entity.id
_entity.type
_entity.pdbx_description
1 polymer ?
#
loop_
_entity_poly.entity_id
_entity_poly.type
_entity_poly.pdbx_seq_one_letter_code
_entity_poly.pdbx_strand_id
1 'polypeptide(L)'
;MKATRSSARPKKRILLTPRTPKQRFIRFVVFIVVLITIVFLGKIGVEKLFFSNPLLGKWRTQTAMGIREIEFQRGSMISFGTKTPVTYDIKENYVVVMDPSLQLGSKYTIVDKNTISTQLGNAKSIYNGSPQNLEKIAR
;
A
#
# COMPACT_ATOMS: atom_id res chain seq x y z
N MET A 1 58.68 -69.19 21.74
CA MET A 1 57.29 -68.84 22.10
C MET A 1 57.15 -67.31 22.06
N LYS A 2 56.25 -66.78 21.22
CA LYS A 2 56.12 -65.33 20.91
C LYS A 2 55.13 -64.67 21.87
N ALA A 3 55.51 -63.53 22.44
CA ALA A 3 54.68 -62.67 23.28
C ALA A 3 53.61 -61.94 22.44
N THR A 4 52.34 -62.08 22.82
CA THR A 4 51.21 -61.33 22.27
C THR A 4 51.12 -59.95 22.92
N ARG A 5 51.41 -58.90 22.13
CA ARG A 5 51.26 -57.50 22.52
C ARG A 5 49.78 -57.11 22.57
N SER A 6 49.36 -56.59 23.71
CA SER A 6 48.08 -55.90 23.93
C SER A 6 47.97 -54.67 23.03
N SER A 7 46.93 -54.60 22.20
CA SER A 7 46.60 -53.44 21.36
C SER A 7 45.48 -52.65 22.01
N ALA A 8 45.84 -51.59 22.73
CA ALA A 8 44.89 -50.62 23.25
C ALA A 8 44.45 -49.66 22.11
N ARG A 9 43.18 -49.74 21.70
CA ARG A 9 42.59 -48.78 20.76
C ARG A 9 42.32 -47.44 21.47
N PRO A 10 42.72 -46.29 20.90
CA PRO A 10 42.39 -45.00 21.48
C PRO A 10 40.91 -44.66 21.21
N LYS A 11 40.16 -44.45 22.29
CA LYS A 11 38.78 -43.96 22.26
C LYS A 11 38.80 -42.49 21.83
N LYS A 12 38.45 -42.20 20.56
CA LYS A 12 38.23 -40.84 20.05
C LYS A 12 37.14 -40.16 20.91
N ARG A 13 37.56 -39.29 21.84
CA ARG A 13 36.65 -38.33 22.48
C ARG A 13 36.27 -37.30 21.43
N ILE A 14 35.03 -37.37 20.96
CA ILE A 14 34.41 -36.32 20.17
C ILE A 14 34.25 -35.11 21.11
N LEU A 15 35.07 -34.08 20.89
CA LEU A 15 34.93 -32.79 21.54
C LEU A 15 33.56 -32.21 21.14
N LEU A 16 32.63 -32.21 22.08
CA LEU A 16 31.42 -31.41 22.01
C LEU A 16 31.84 -29.94 22.02
N THR A 17 31.85 -29.31 20.86
CA THR A 17 32.14 -27.89 20.71
C THR A 17 31.20 -27.09 21.61
N PRO A 18 31.69 -26.26 22.54
CA PRO A 18 30.84 -25.50 23.43
C PRO A 18 29.99 -24.52 22.62
N ARG A 19 28.66 -24.69 22.67
CA ARG A 19 27.70 -23.72 22.12
C ARG A 19 27.87 -22.41 22.88
N THR A 20 28.61 -21.47 22.32
CA THR A 20 28.92 -20.18 22.94
C THR A 20 27.66 -19.30 23.00
N PRO A 21 27.48 -18.51 24.07
CA PRO A 21 26.30 -17.67 24.30
C PRO A 21 26.07 -16.62 23.19
N LYS A 22 27.11 -16.24 22.44
CA LYS A 22 27.01 -15.37 21.26
C LYS A 22 26.05 -15.91 20.20
N GLN A 23 25.95 -17.22 20.05
CA GLN A 23 25.09 -17.83 19.02
C GLN A 23 23.59 -17.71 19.36
N ARG A 24 23.23 -17.63 20.65
CA ARG A 24 21.84 -17.37 21.07
C ARG A 24 21.46 -15.91 20.86
N PHE A 25 22.37 -14.97 21.13
CA PHE A 25 22.14 -13.54 20.91
C PHE A 25 21.93 -13.22 19.42
N ILE A 26 22.76 -13.77 18.53
CA ILE A 26 22.61 -13.59 17.08
C ILE A 26 21.26 -14.12 16.58
N ARG A 27 20.81 -15.29 17.06
CA ARG A 27 19.49 -15.83 16.71
C ARG A 27 18.34 -14.94 17.18
N PHE A 28 18.50 -14.31 18.35
CA PHE A 28 17.51 -13.38 18.89
C PHE A 28 17.42 -12.10 18.05
N VAL A 29 18.57 -11.54 17.64
CA VAL A 29 18.61 -10.37 16.75
C VAL A 29 18.00 -10.70 15.39
N VAL A 30 18.34 -11.84 14.79
CA VAL A 30 17.75 -12.28 13.51
C VAL A 30 16.22 -12.44 13.64
N PHE A 31 15.74 -13.00 14.75
CA PHE A 31 14.31 -13.14 14.99
C PHE A 31 13.59 -11.79 15.09
N ILE A 32 14.19 -10.82 15.79
CA ILE A 32 13.66 -9.44 15.86
C ILE A 32 13.64 -8.80 14.48
N VAL A 33 14.72 -8.93 13.70
CA VAL A 33 14.78 -8.38 12.34
C VAL A 33 13.67 -8.98 11.48
N VAL A 34 13.48 -10.30 11.48
CA VAL A 34 12.41 -10.97 10.73
C VAL A 34 11.03 -10.47 11.15
N LEU A 35 10.78 -10.31 12.46
CA LEU A 35 9.53 -9.74 12.98
C LEU A 35 9.28 -8.33 12.46
N ILE A 36 10.29 -7.46 12.48
CA ILE A 36 10.19 -6.10 11.94
C ILE A 36 9.87 -6.14 10.44
N THR A 37 10.54 -7.00 9.67
CA THR A 37 10.28 -7.12 8.23
C THR A 37 8.85 -7.56 7.96
N ILE A 38 8.33 -8.55 8.68
CA ILE A 38 6.95 -9.04 8.53
C ILE A 38 5.94 -7.94 8.83
N VAL A 39 6.14 -7.18 9.91
CA VAL A 39 5.26 -6.04 10.25
C VAL A 39 5.30 -4.97 9.15
N PHE A 40 6.48 -4.67 8.62
CA PHE A 40 6.65 -3.66 7.58
C PHE A 40 6.03 -4.08 6.24
N LEU A 41 6.25 -5.32 5.81
CA LEU A 41 5.62 -5.94 4.63
C LEU A 41 4.09 -6.00 4.79
N GLY A 42 3.61 -6.41 5.96
CA GLY A 42 2.19 -6.46 6.28
C GLY A 42 1.53 -5.09 6.17
N LYS A 43 2.16 -4.05 6.71
CA LYS A 43 1.66 -2.67 6.63
C LYS A 43 1.55 -2.19 5.18
N ILE A 44 2.60 -2.41 4.37
CA ILE A 44 2.60 -2.00 2.95
C ILE A 44 1.52 -2.77 2.15
N GLY A 45 1.37 -4.07 2.40
CA GLY A 45 0.37 -4.90 1.72
C GLY A 45 -1.06 -4.47 2.04
N VAL A 46 -1.36 -4.20 3.31
CA VAL A 46 -2.67 -3.72 3.76
C VAL A 46 -3.00 -2.35 3.17
N GLU A 47 -2.02 -1.44 3.12
CA GLU A 47 -2.23 -0.11 2.52
C GLU A 47 -2.57 -0.17 1.02
N LYS A 48 -1.97 -1.10 0.26
CA LYS A 48 -2.29 -1.28 -1.17
C LYS A 48 -3.64 -1.98 -1.39
N LEU A 49 -3.97 -2.98 -0.59
CA LEU A 49 -5.17 -3.81 -0.79
C LEU A 49 -6.46 -3.11 -0.37
N PHE A 50 -6.45 -2.35 0.74
CA PHE A 50 -7.68 -1.78 1.31
C PHE A 50 -7.99 -0.34 0.89
N PHE A 51 -7.06 0.35 0.21
CA PHE A 51 -7.20 1.78 -0.09
C PHE A 51 -6.97 2.17 -1.56
N SER A 52 -7.22 1.25 -2.50
CA SER A 52 -7.15 1.53 -3.93
C SER A 52 -8.36 2.34 -4.41
N ASN A 53 -8.44 3.62 -4.01
CA ASN A 53 -9.42 4.55 -4.56
C ASN A 53 -8.95 5.05 -5.94
N PRO A 54 -9.64 4.68 -7.04
CA PRO A 54 -9.23 5.04 -8.40
C PRO A 54 -9.37 6.54 -8.69
N LEU A 55 -10.11 7.28 -7.86
CA LEU A 55 -10.22 8.73 -8.00
C LEU A 55 -9.00 9.48 -7.48
N LEU A 56 -8.11 8.86 -6.70
CA LEU A 56 -7.01 9.61 -6.07
C LEU A 56 -6.11 10.26 -7.12
N GLY A 57 -5.84 11.55 -6.91
CA GLY A 57 -5.02 12.37 -7.80
C GLY A 57 -5.78 13.52 -8.44
N LYS A 58 -5.18 14.12 -9.46
CA LYS A 58 -5.67 15.34 -10.11
C LYS A 58 -6.49 15.03 -11.34
N TRP A 59 -7.60 15.73 -11.49
CA TRP A 59 -8.59 15.57 -12.56
C TRP A 59 -8.94 16.93 -13.12
N ARG A 60 -9.02 17.02 -14.46
CA ARG A 60 -9.25 18.27 -15.17
C ARG A 60 -10.38 18.11 -16.16
N THR A 61 -11.22 19.13 -16.26
CA THR A 61 -12.26 19.22 -17.28
C THR A 61 -12.21 20.59 -17.94
N GLN A 62 -12.55 20.64 -19.22
CA GLN A 62 -12.66 21.88 -19.98
C GLN A 62 -14.14 22.29 -20.02
N THR A 63 -14.44 23.46 -19.49
CA THR A 63 -15.78 24.05 -19.50
C THR A 63 -15.77 25.35 -20.31
N ALA A 64 -16.95 25.86 -20.65
CA ALA A 64 -17.07 27.17 -21.32
C ALA A 64 -16.43 28.32 -20.50
N MET A 65 -16.34 28.16 -19.17
CA MET A 65 -15.73 29.14 -18.26
C MET A 65 -14.23 28.91 -18.02
N GLY A 66 -13.61 27.95 -18.73
CA GLY A 66 -12.19 27.61 -18.60
C GLY A 66 -11.95 26.22 -18.03
N ILE A 67 -10.72 25.99 -17.59
CA ILE A 67 -10.27 24.70 -17.06
C ILE A 67 -10.67 24.61 -15.59
N ARG A 68 -11.44 23.58 -15.24
CA ARG A 68 -11.77 23.22 -13.85
C ARG A 68 -10.88 22.06 -13.42
N GLU A 69 -10.19 22.23 -12.30
CA GLU A 69 -9.32 21.22 -11.70
C GLU A 69 -9.86 20.79 -10.33
N ILE A 70 -9.82 19.47 -10.10
CA ILE A 70 -10.21 18.82 -8.86
C ILE A 70 -9.11 17.84 -8.47
N GLU A 71 -8.71 17.83 -7.22
CA GLU A 71 -7.75 16.86 -6.68
C GLU A 71 -8.39 16.05 -5.56
N PHE A 72 -8.44 14.73 -5.72
CA PHE A 72 -8.89 13.83 -4.67
C PHE A 72 -7.69 13.30 -3.88
N GLN A 73 -7.71 13.53 -2.57
CA GLN A 73 -6.72 13.05 -1.61
C GLN A 73 -7.37 12.07 -0.64
N ARG A 74 -6.57 11.34 0.13
CA ARG A 74 -7.08 10.45 1.18
C ARG A 74 -7.77 11.30 2.26
N GLY A 75 -9.10 11.20 2.36
CA GLY A 75 -9.91 11.92 3.35
C GLY A 75 -10.24 13.38 3.02
N SER A 76 -9.84 13.89 1.85
CA SER A 76 -10.17 15.27 1.45
C SER A 76 -10.19 15.46 -0.05
N MET A 77 -10.92 16.46 -0.52
CA MET A 77 -10.99 16.87 -1.92
C MET A 77 -10.62 18.34 -2.02
N ILE A 78 -9.76 18.69 -2.96
CA ILE A 78 -9.44 20.07 -3.30
C ILE A 78 -10.17 20.43 -4.59
N SER A 79 -11.01 21.46 -4.53
CA SER A 79 -11.73 21.98 -5.67
C SER A 79 -11.65 23.50 -5.63
N PHE A 80 -11.29 24.14 -6.75
CA PHE A 80 -11.13 25.59 -6.83
C PHE A 80 -10.23 26.20 -5.72
N GLY A 81 -9.20 25.48 -5.29
CA GLY A 81 -8.28 25.90 -4.23
C GLY A 81 -8.80 25.70 -2.80
N THR A 82 -10.05 25.29 -2.61
CA THR A 82 -10.62 24.97 -1.30
C THR A 82 -10.46 23.49 -0.99
N LYS A 83 -9.86 23.17 0.16
CA LYS A 83 -9.75 21.80 0.68
C LYS A 83 -10.95 21.49 1.57
N THR A 84 -11.71 20.46 1.20
CA THR A 84 -12.89 19.99 1.92
C THR A 84 -12.65 18.57 2.44
N PRO A 85 -12.99 18.26 3.70
CA PRO A 85 -12.95 16.89 4.20
C PRO A 85 -14.02 16.06 3.49
N VAL A 86 -13.65 14.89 2.98
CA VAL A 86 -14.59 13.99 2.30
C VAL A 86 -14.29 12.53 2.63
N THR A 87 -15.34 11.71 2.60
CA THR A 87 -15.23 10.25 2.65
C THR A 87 -15.55 9.65 1.28
N TYR A 88 -15.00 8.47 1.02
CA TYR A 88 -15.16 7.77 -0.26
C TYR A 88 -15.83 6.42 -0.02
N ASP A 89 -16.91 6.17 -0.75
CA ASP A 89 -17.52 4.84 -0.89
C ASP A 89 -17.18 4.31 -2.28
N ILE A 90 -16.31 3.30 -2.34
CA ILE A 90 -15.72 2.77 -3.58
C ILE A 90 -16.53 1.55 -4.01
N LYS A 91 -17.08 1.60 -5.22
CA LYS A 91 -17.77 0.48 -5.86
C LYS A 91 -17.09 0.17 -7.19
N GLU A 92 -17.41 -0.98 -7.78
CA GLU A 92 -16.73 -1.49 -8.97
C GLU A 92 -16.66 -0.48 -10.13
N ASN A 93 -17.77 0.23 -10.40
CA ASN A 93 -17.89 1.11 -11.57
C ASN A 93 -17.99 2.60 -11.22
N TYR A 94 -18.06 2.94 -9.94
CA TYR A 94 -18.20 4.33 -9.49
C TYR A 94 -17.74 4.51 -8.06
N VAL A 95 -17.40 5.75 -7.72
CA VAL A 95 -17.04 6.16 -6.36
C VAL A 95 -17.97 7.28 -5.94
N VAL A 96 -18.54 7.16 -4.75
CA VAL A 96 -19.35 8.21 -4.13
C VAL A 96 -18.45 9.00 -3.19
N VAL A 97 -18.36 10.30 -3.42
CA VAL A 97 -17.61 11.24 -2.58
C VAL A 97 -18.62 11.96 -1.69
N MET A 98 -18.52 11.76 -0.39
CA MET A 98 -19.45 12.32 0.59
C MET A 98 -18.77 13.41 1.42
N ASP A 99 -19.41 14.58 1.53
CA ASP A 99 -19.04 15.59 2.51
C ASP A 99 -19.75 15.29 3.84
N PRO A 100 -19.04 14.93 4.92
CA PRO A 100 -19.67 14.61 6.20
C PRO A 100 -20.34 15.82 6.86
N SER A 101 -19.91 17.04 6.52
CA SER A 101 -20.44 18.29 7.11
C SER A 101 -21.79 18.66 6.52
N LEU A 102 -21.97 18.40 5.22
CA LEU A 102 -23.18 18.76 4.48
C LEU A 102 -24.08 17.56 4.17
N GLN A 103 -23.62 16.33 4.45
CA GLN A 103 -24.27 15.06 4.05
C GLN A 103 -24.59 14.97 2.55
N LEU A 104 -23.88 15.74 1.72
CA LEU A 104 -24.02 15.75 0.28
C LEU A 104 -23.06 14.74 -0.34
N GLY A 105 -23.59 13.88 -1.22
CA GLY A 105 -22.83 12.87 -1.95
C GLY A 105 -22.78 13.18 -3.44
N SER A 106 -21.57 13.24 -4.00
CA SER A 106 -21.35 13.32 -5.46
C SER A 106 -20.90 11.96 -6.00
N LYS A 107 -21.62 11.45 -7.00
CA LYS A 107 -21.28 10.18 -7.67
C LYS A 107 -20.36 10.43 -8.87
N TYR A 108 -19.18 9.81 -8.85
CA TYR A 108 -18.24 9.81 -9.97
C TYR A 108 -18.16 8.42 -10.58
N THR A 109 -18.61 8.29 -11.82
CA THR A 109 -18.55 7.05 -12.60
C THR A 109 -17.19 6.95 -13.28
N ILE A 110 -16.55 5.80 -13.14
CA ILE A 110 -15.26 5.50 -13.78
C ILE A 110 -15.58 5.06 -15.21
N VAL A 111 -15.12 5.83 -16.19
CA VAL A 111 -15.31 5.49 -17.61
C VAL A 111 -14.11 4.67 -18.09
N ASP A 112 -12.90 5.18 -17.81
CA ASP A 112 -11.63 4.56 -18.14
C ASP A 112 -10.60 4.83 -17.03
N LYS A 113 -9.41 4.22 -17.12
CA LYS A 113 -8.29 4.45 -16.17
C LYS A 113 -7.96 5.93 -15.96
N ASN A 114 -8.16 6.76 -16.99
CA ASN A 114 -7.85 8.18 -16.98
C ASN A 114 -9.07 9.07 -17.21
N THR A 115 -10.29 8.53 -17.19
CA THR A 115 -11.49 9.32 -17.46
C THR A 115 -12.58 8.99 -16.46
N ILE A 116 -13.08 10.02 -15.78
CA ILE A 116 -14.22 9.91 -14.88
C ILE A 116 -15.32 10.84 -15.38
N SER A 117 -16.56 10.51 -15.03
CA SER A 117 -17.70 11.37 -15.30
C SER A 117 -18.53 11.55 -14.04
N THR A 118 -19.10 12.73 -13.88
CA THR A 118 -20.08 13.02 -12.84
C THR A 118 -21.33 13.57 -13.48
N GLN A 119 -22.47 13.26 -12.88
CA GLN A 119 -23.77 13.72 -13.33
C GLN A 119 -24.42 14.52 -12.21
N LEU A 120 -24.71 15.78 -12.49
CA LEU A 120 -25.43 16.67 -11.59
C LEU A 120 -26.71 17.15 -12.30
N GLY A 121 -27.83 16.52 -11.96
CA GLY A 121 -29.09 16.70 -12.68
C GLY A 121 -28.95 16.31 -14.15
N ASN A 122 -29.25 17.25 -15.05
CA ASN A 122 -29.15 17.04 -16.51
C ASN A 122 -27.76 17.37 -17.09
N ALA A 123 -26.83 17.87 -16.27
CA ALA A 123 -25.48 18.20 -16.71
C ALA A 123 -24.53 17.02 -16.44
N LYS A 124 -23.86 16.54 -17.50
CA LYS A 124 -22.77 15.57 -17.40
C LYS A 124 -21.43 16.30 -17.55
N SER A 125 -20.53 16.11 -16.60
CA SER A 125 -19.15 16.62 -16.68
C SER A 125 -18.18 15.46 -16.80
N ILE A 126 -17.25 15.56 -17.76
CA ILE A 126 -16.22 14.55 -18.01
C ILE A 126 -14.88 15.13 -17.60
N TYR A 127 -14.16 14.42 -16.74
CA TYR A 127 -12.84 14.81 -16.28
C TYR A 127 -11.79 13.81 -16.76
N ASN A 128 -10.66 14.35 -17.19
CA ASN A 128 -9.49 13.59 -17.58
C ASN A 128 -8.44 13.65 -16.46
N GLY A 129 -7.85 12.51 -16.16
CA GLY A 129 -6.77 12.39 -15.18
C GLY A 129 -5.53 13.13 -15.65
N SER A 130 -4.88 13.84 -14.75
CA SER A 130 -3.60 14.49 -15.01
C SER A 130 -2.49 13.44 -15.17
N PRO A 131 -1.43 13.69 -15.97
CA PRO A 131 -0.35 12.73 -16.24
C PRO A 131 0.34 12.16 -14.98
N GLN A 132 0.28 12.88 -13.86
CA GLN A 132 0.83 12.46 -12.56
C GLN A 132 0.13 11.21 -11.96
N ASN A 133 -1.07 10.87 -12.44
CA ASN A 133 -1.78 9.67 -12.01
C ASN A 133 -1.23 8.40 -12.70
N LEU A 134 -0.51 8.53 -13.82
CA LEU A 134 0.04 7.41 -14.60
C LEU A 134 1.23 6.72 -13.89
N GLU A 135 2.05 7.47 -13.16
CA GLU A 135 3.23 6.90 -12.47
C GLU A 135 2.88 6.02 -11.26
N LYS A 136 1.70 6.21 -10.66
CA LYS A 136 1.24 5.38 -9.53
C LYS A 136 0.70 4.01 -9.95
N ILE A 137 0.36 3.82 -11.23
CA ILE A 137 -0.20 2.57 -11.76
C ILE A 137 0.89 1.68 -12.38
N ALA A 138 2.06 2.24 -12.70
CA ALA A 138 3.18 1.55 -13.35
C ALA A 138 4.26 1.01 -12.38
N ARG A 139 4.01 1.01 -11.06
CA ARG A 139 4.92 0.48 -10.01
C ARG A 139 4.15 -0.32 -8.96
#